data_AF-A0A4R0SB82-F1
#
_entry.id   AF-A0A4R0SB82-F1
#
_cell.length_a   1.000
_cell.length_b   1.000
_cell.length_c   1.000
_cell.angle_alpha   90.00
_cell.angle_beta   90.00
_cell.angle_gamma   90.00
#
_symmetry.space_group_name_H-M   'P 1'
#
loop_
_entity.id
_entity.type
_entity.pdbx_description
1 polymer ?
#
loop_
_entity_poly.entity_id
_entity_poly.type
_entity_poly.pdbx_seq_one_letter_code
_entity_poly.pdbx_strand_id
1 'polypeptide(L)'
;MANVNVTYDDIQRVKSSLESGRQSLVDTLDQLNKTVSELVTSGFVTDKASGAFETSYQQFTKGATDTVNGLNGMQQFLQKTQDALTELDSQLASALQ
;
A
#
# COMPACT_ATOMS: atom_id res chain seq x y z
N MET A 1 -7.91 20.76 16.34
CA MET A 1 -8.54 19.45 16.06
C MET A 1 -9.07 19.54 14.64
N ALA A 2 -8.54 18.74 13.72
CA ALA A 2 -8.99 18.78 12.34
C ALA A 2 -10.39 18.18 12.28
N ASN A 3 -11.41 19.02 12.26
CA ASN A 3 -12.75 18.63 11.84
C ASN A 3 -12.64 18.42 10.33
N VAL A 4 -12.10 17.27 9.93
CA VAL A 4 -12.03 16.90 8.53
C VAL A 4 -13.48 16.60 8.15
N ASN A 5 -14.11 17.57 7.49
CA ASN A 5 -15.38 17.40 6.83
C ASN A 5 -15.13 16.53 5.59
N VAL A 6 -14.77 15.26 5.82
CA VAL A 6 -14.44 14.31 4.76
C VAL A 6 -15.76 14.00 4.05
N THR A 7 -15.88 14.43 2.80
CA THR A 7 -17.02 14.04 1.97
C THR A 7 -16.81 12.64 1.40
N TYR A 8 -17.89 11.98 0.99
CA TYR A 8 -17.81 10.68 0.31
C TYR A 8 -16.86 10.72 -0.89
N ASP A 9 -16.90 11.81 -1.65
CA ASP A 9 -16.01 12.07 -2.80
C ASP A 9 -14.54 12.18 -2.40
N ASP A 10 -14.25 12.77 -1.23
CA ASP A 10 -12.88 12.86 -0.72
C ASP A 10 -12.35 11.47 -0.33
N ILE A 11 -13.16 10.64 0.33
CA ILE A 11 -12.80 9.25 0.66
C ILE A 11 -12.49 8.49 -0.63
N GLN A 12 -13.37 8.58 -1.62
CA GLN A 12 -13.23 7.86 -2.88
C GLN A 12 -11.97 8.32 -3.63
N ARG A 13 -11.71 9.63 -3.69
CA ARG A 13 -10.52 10.19 -4.34
C ARG A 13 -9.23 9.71 -3.68
N VAL A 14 -9.18 9.75 -2.35
CA VAL A 14 -7.99 9.30 -1.60
C VAL A 14 -7.80 7.79 -1.77
N LYS A 15 -8.86 6.99 -1.70
CA LYS A 15 -8.80 5.54 -1.93
C LYS A 15 -8.23 5.19 -3.31
N SER A 16 -8.70 5.84 -4.37
CA SER A 16 -8.19 5.63 -5.74
C SER A 16 -6.71 6.04 -5.87
N SER A 17 -6.30 7.13 -5.22
CA SER A 17 -4.91 7.57 -5.19
C SER A 17 -4.01 6.55 -4.48
N LEU A 18 -4.43 6.05 -3.32
CA LEU A 18 -3.72 5.01 -2.57
C LEU A 18 -3.61 3.70 -3.37
N GLU A 19 -4.68 3.32 -4.09
CA GLU A 19 -4.67 2.13 -4.94
C GLU A 19 -3.66 2.24 -6.07
N SER A 20 -3.66 3.38 -6.77
CA SER A 20 -2.73 3.66 -7.86
C SER A 20 -1.28 3.70 -7.36
N GLY A 21 -1.03 4.37 -6.22
CA GLY A 21 0.28 4.43 -5.60
C GLY A 21 0.78 3.05 -5.14
N ARG A 22 -0.11 2.22 -4.59
CA ARG A 22 0.20 0.83 -4.21
C ARG A 22 0.62 0.00 -5.43
N GLN A 23 -0.11 0.10 -6.54
CA GLN A 23 0.21 -0.65 -7.74
C GLN A 23 1.57 -0.24 -8.31
N SER A 24 1.82 1.07 -8.45
CA SER A 24 3.11 1.59 -8.91
C SER A 24 4.27 1.16 -8.01
N LEU A 25 4.06 1.10 -6.69
CA LEU A 25 5.07 0.58 -5.75
C LEU A 25 5.34 -0.89 -6.02
N VAL A 26 4.30 -1.73 -6.09
CA VAL A 26 4.46 -3.17 -6.37
C VAL A 26 5.23 -3.40 -7.67
N ASP A 27 4.86 -2.70 -8.74
CA ASP A 27 5.52 -2.83 -10.04
C ASP A 27 7.01 -2.44 -9.97
N THR A 28 7.32 -1.35 -9.26
CA THR A 28 8.71 -0.90 -9.05
C THR A 28 9.51 -1.92 -8.25
N LEU A 29 8.92 -2.49 -7.19
CA LEU A 29 9.57 -3.49 -6.34
C LEU A 29 9.87 -4.77 -7.13
N ASP A 30 8.93 -5.23 -7.95
CA ASP A 30 9.10 -6.39 -8.82
C ASP A 30 10.21 -6.18 -9.86
N GLN A 31 10.30 -4.98 -10.43
CA GLN A 31 11.37 -4.64 -11.38
C GLN A 31 12.75 -4.65 -10.70
N LEU A 32 12.86 -4.07 -9.50
CA LEU A 32 14.10 -4.08 -8.72
C LEU A 32 14.51 -5.50 -8.35
N ASN A 33 13.54 -6.34 -7.94
CA ASN A 33 13.76 -7.76 -7.66
C ASN A 33 14.33 -8.53 -8.85
N LYS A 34 13.78 -8.32 -10.05
CA LYS A 34 14.30 -8.95 -11.27
C LYS A 34 15.72 -8.51 -11.57
N THR A 35 16.00 -7.21 -11.52
CA THR A 35 17.33 -6.66 -11.82
C THR A 35 18.40 -7.21 -10.87
N VAL A 36 18.06 -7.29 -9.58
CA VAL A 36 18.91 -7.88 -8.54
C VAL A 36 19.14 -9.38 -8.80
N SER A 37 18.07 -10.14 -9.08
CA SER A 37 18.16 -11.56 -9.37
C SER A 37 19.01 -11.87 -10.60
N GLU A 38 18.90 -11.06 -11.66
CA GLU A 38 19.71 -11.16 -12.87
C GLU A 38 21.20 -10.91 -12.58
N LEU A 39 21.52 -9.88 -11.79
CA LEU A 39 22.89 -9.56 -11.40
C LEU A 39 23.55 -10.71 -10.60
N VAL A 40 22.80 -11.30 -9.66
CA VAL A 40 23.27 -12.45 -8.87
C VAL A 40 23.46 -13.68 -9.76
N THR A 41 22.51 -13.95 -10.67
CA THR A 41 22.58 -15.08 -11.60
C THR A 41 23.71 -14.94 -12.62
N SER A 42 24.04 -13.72 -13.02
CA SER A 42 25.13 -13.38 -13.95
C SER A 42 26.54 -13.53 -13.34
N GLY A 43 26.64 -13.91 -12.05
CA GLY A 43 27.91 -14.22 -11.40
C GLY A 43 28.64 -13.01 -10.82
N PHE A 44 27.95 -11.88 -10.60
CA PHE A 44 28.54 -10.68 -9.97
C PHE A 44 28.92 -10.89 -8.49
N VAL A 45 28.50 -12.01 -7.90
CA VAL A 45 28.68 -12.33 -6.49
C VAL A 45 30.06 -12.96 -6.23
N THR A 46 30.97 -12.15 -5.69
CA THR A 46 32.14 -12.67 -4.96
C THR A 46 31.69 -13.18 -3.58
N ASP A 47 32.34 -14.23 -3.05
CA ASP A 47 31.92 -14.98 -1.84
C ASP A 47 31.58 -14.12 -0.60
N LYS A 48 32.16 -12.91 -0.47
CA LYS A 48 31.90 -12.00 0.66
C LYS A 48 30.82 -10.95 0.38
N ALA A 49 30.67 -10.52 -0.87
CA ALA A 49 29.69 -9.49 -1.25
C ALA A 49 28.28 -10.06 -1.40
N SER A 50 28.18 -11.35 -1.75
CA SER A 50 26.92 -12.07 -1.95
C SER A 50 26.03 -12.11 -0.71
N GLY A 51 26.56 -12.50 0.45
CA GLY A 51 25.76 -12.60 1.68
C GLY A 51 25.26 -11.25 2.20
N ALA A 52 26.07 -10.20 2.10
CA ALA A 52 25.67 -8.84 2.49
C ALA A 52 24.56 -8.32 1.57
N PHE A 53 24.71 -8.55 0.26
CA PHE A 53 23.72 -8.14 -0.74
C PHE A 53 22.40 -8.90 -0.61
N GLU A 54 22.45 -10.23 -0.37
CA GLU A 54 21.26 -11.04 -0.10
C GLU A 54 20.52 -10.57 1.16
N THR A 55 21.26 -10.21 2.22
CA THR A 55 20.67 -9.67 3.45
C THR A 55 19.98 -8.33 3.18
N SER A 56 20.64 -7.40 2.47
CA SER A 56 20.05 -6.11 2.09
C SER A 56 18.80 -6.29 1.21
N TYR A 57 18.82 -7.28 0.31
CA TYR A 57 17.69 -7.62 -0.55
C TYR A 57 16.49 -8.15 0.23
N GLN A 58 16.71 -9.04 1.20
CA GLN A 58 15.66 -9.54 2.09
C GLN A 58 15.06 -8.42 2.93
N GLN A 59 15.90 -7.53 3.48
CA GLN A 59 15.43 -6.37 4.25
C GLN A 59 14.59 -5.41 3.38
N PHE A 60 15.06 -5.13 2.17
CA PHE A 60 14.31 -4.33 1.19
C PHE A 60 12.95 -4.96 0.89
N THR A 61 12.92 -6.24 0.51
CA THR A 61 11.68 -6.96 0.19
C THR A 61 10.70 -6.95 1.37
N LYS A 62 11.20 -7.11 2.60
CA LYS A 62 10.40 -7.02 3.81
C LYS A 62 9.82 -5.62 4.00
N GLY A 63 10.64 -4.58 3.97
CA GLY A 63 10.17 -3.20 4.17
C GLY A 63 9.21 -2.73 3.09
N ALA A 64 9.43 -3.19 1.87
CA ALA A 64 8.55 -2.99 0.73
C ALA A 64 7.17 -3.65 0.95
N THR A 65 7.16 -4.92 1.37
CA THR A 65 5.94 -5.66 1.72
C THR A 65 5.19 -4.98 2.86
N ASP A 66 5.90 -4.56 3.90
CA ASP A 66 5.32 -3.86 5.05
C ASP A 66 4.68 -2.52 4.61
N THR A 67 5.31 -1.80 3.68
CA THR A 67 4.79 -0.55 3.10
C THR A 67 3.50 -0.79 2.32
N VAL A 68 3.48 -1.80 1.44
CA VAL A 68 2.30 -2.19 0.65
C VAL A 68 1.15 -2.63 1.57
N ASN A 69 1.45 -3.38 2.63
CA ASN A 69 0.49 -3.79 3.64
C ASN A 69 -0.07 -2.59 4.41
N GLY A 70 0.77 -1.61 4.76
CA GLY A 70 0.35 -0.36 5.39
C GLY A 70 -0.64 0.43 4.51
N LEU A 71 -0.37 0.52 3.21
CA LEU A 71 -1.30 1.12 2.24
C LEU A 71 -2.64 0.37 2.18
N ASN A 72 -2.62 -0.97 2.17
CA ASN A 72 -3.84 -1.76 2.21
C ASN A 72 -4.66 -1.49 3.49
N GLY A 73 -4.01 -1.44 4.65
CA GLY A 73 -4.65 -1.10 5.92
C GLY A 73 -5.35 0.26 5.89
N MET A 74 -4.72 1.27 5.28
CA MET A 74 -5.33 2.60 5.09
C MET A 74 -6.54 2.54 4.15
N GLN A 75 -6.46 1.80 3.05
CA GLN A 75 -7.60 1.62 2.14
C GLN A 75 -8.79 0.93 2.83
N GLN A 76 -8.53 -0.09 3.65
CA GLN A 76 -9.57 -0.78 4.42
C GLN A 76 -10.21 0.14 5.46
N PHE A 77 -9.42 0.98 6.13
CA PHE A 77 -9.95 1.96 7.08
C PHE A 77 -10.88 2.96 6.38
N LEU A 78 -10.47 3.48 5.22
CA LEU A 78 -11.29 4.38 4.41
C LEU A 78 -12.58 3.70 3.93
N GLN A 79 -12.52 2.43 3.52
CA GLN A 79 -13.73 1.67 3.15
C GLN A 79 -14.70 1.53 4.32
N LYS A 80 -14.23 1.10 5.49
CA LYS A 80 -15.08 0.95 6.67
C LYS A 80 -15.71 2.27 7.10
N THR A 81 -14.96 3.37 6.96
CA THR A 81 -15.47 4.71 7.25
C THR A 81 -16.60 5.09 6.28
N GLN A 82 -16.42 4.80 4.98
CA GLN A 82 -17.44 5.03 3.96
C GLN A 82 -18.73 4.23 4.24
N ASP A 83 -18.58 2.95 4.59
CA ASP A 83 -19.70 2.05 4.89
C ASP A 83 -20.49 2.56 6.11
N ALA A 84 -19.78 2.92 7.18
CA ALA A 84 -20.39 3.42 8.42
C ALA A 84 -21.14 4.76 8.21
N LEU A 85 -20.58 5.68 7.41
CA LEU A 85 -21.24 6.94 7.08
C LEU A 85 -22.51 6.70 6.25
N THR A 86 -22.44 5.80 5.27
CA THR A 86 -23.59 5.45 4.42
C THR A 86 -24.72 4.82 5.24
N GLU A 87 -24.38 3.92 6.17
CA GLU A 87 -25.35 3.29 7.05
C GLU A 87 -25.99 4.32 8.00
N LEU A 88 -25.18 5.21 8.60
CA LEU A 88 -25.68 6.27 9.47
C LEU A 88 -26.66 7.19 8.71
N ASP A 89 -26.32 7.62 7.51
CA ASP A 89 -27.18 8.46 6.67
C ASP A 89 -28.50 7.76 6.34
N SER A 90 -28.47 6.46 6.03
CA SER A 90 -29.67 5.67 5.78
C SER A 90 -30.58 5.57 7.02
N GLN A 91 -29.99 5.42 8.21
CA GLN A 91 -30.73 5.38 9.47
C GLN A 91 -31.36 6.74 9.79
N LEU A 92 -30.61 7.84 9.61
CA LEU A 92 -31.13 9.20 9.83
C LEU A 92 -32.26 9.54 8.84
N ALA A 93 -32.13 9.16 7.58
CA ALA A 93 -33.19 9.34 6.57
C ALA A 93 -34.46 8.55 6.93
N SER A 94 -34.30 7.33 7.46
CA SER A 94 -35.43 6.49 7.90
C SER A 94 -36.12 7.04 9.14
N ALA A 95 -35.40 7.73 10.03
CA ALA A 95 -35.96 8.35 11.23
C ALA A 95 -36.79 9.62 10.95
N LEU A 96 -36.68 10.19 9.75
CA LEU A 96 -37.45 11.35 9.29
C LEU A 96 -38.76 10.96 8.57
N GLN A 97 -39.03 9.66 8.38
CA GLN A 97 -40.28 9.11 7.82
C GLN A 97 -41.21 8.60 8.92
#